data_AF-A0A7M1MGP3-F1
#
_entry.id   AF-A0A7M1MGP3-F1
#
_cell.length_a   1.000
_cell.length_b   1.000
_cell.length_c   1.000
_cell.angle_alpha   90.00
_cell.angle_beta   90.00
_cell.angle_gamma   90.00
#
_symmetry.space_group_name_H-M   'P 1'
#
loop_
_entity.id
_entity.type
_entity.pdbx_description
1 polymer ?
#
loop_
_entity_poly.entity_id
_entity_poly.type
_entity_poly.pdbx_seq_one_letter_code
_entity_poly.pdbx_strand_id
1 'polypeptide(L)'
;MFFDLQSFIALSQKTNLTSQEKLLLLKLRTHFEKNINLLQKLYDYSLVAYCANAYLNQSLKKEGLQKHKAIIKALTNPFYKKEKIPVGGLNNAFLALKFVKNYEILEHINETHPQSKMGFRASFIYDNKRKNYILAFAGSDLNPLCFDFKDLYSDFLILLNKTPKGQIQSMQYFYNQLKQKYTIDKKLIIIGHSLGGYLAQTFARTFPNEVKEVYAFQAPGLNQNFQNHSYINFHINTTHNLNFKTYKWWNFNFVQKLYKKDGKEILLHTGSIKHHPSVCIYKLHELFKILNP
;
A
#
# COMPACT_ATOMS: atom_id res chain seq x y z
N MET A 1 0.76 16.00 5.45
CA MET A 1 -0.64 16.35 5.06
C MET A 1 -1.59 15.45 5.84
N PHE A 2 -2.68 16.00 6.36
CA PHE A 2 -3.66 15.27 7.16
C PHE A 2 -5.03 15.29 6.49
N PHE A 3 -5.74 14.16 6.57
CA PHE A 3 -7.08 13.98 6.00
C PHE A 3 -7.99 13.27 6.99
N ASP A 4 -9.02 13.99 7.45
CA ASP A 4 -10.00 13.46 8.41
C ASP A 4 -11.18 12.76 7.72
N LEU A 5 -10.92 11.58 7.16
CA LEU A 5 -11.93 10.81 6.43
C LEU A 5 -13.09 10.40 7.34
N GLN A 6 -12.78 9.99 8.58
CA GLN A 6 -13.78 9.52 9.53
C GLN A 6 -14.79 10.61 9.89
N SER A 7 -14.32 11.79 10.30
CA SER A 7 -15.23 12.88 10.69
C SER A 7 -16.04 13.36 9.50
N PHE A 8 -15.44 13.48 8.32
CA PHE A 8 -16.17 13.89 7.13
C PHE A 8 -17.30 12.92 6.76
N ILE A 9 -17.00 11.61 6.72
CA ILE A 9 -18.00 10.59 6.37
C ILE A 9 -19.13 10.61 7.40
N ALA A 10 -18.80 10.65 8.70
CA ALA A 10 -19.79 10.67 9.78
C ALA A 10 -20.70 11.91 9.70
N LEU A 11 -20.12 13.10 9.47
CA LEU A 11 -20.88 14.34 9.33
C LEU A 11 -21.75 14.36 8.08
N SER A 12 -21.25 13.82 6.96
CA SER A 12 -21.99 13.79 5.68
C SER A 12 -23.22 12.88 5.73
N GLN A 13 -23.25 11.91 6.65
CA GLN A 13 -24.35 10.96 6.83
C GLN A 13 -25.34 11.39 7.91
N LYS A 14 -25.05 12.46 8.66
CA LYS A 14 -25.91 12.93 9.75
C LYS A 14 -27.11 13.70 9.19
N THR A 15 -28.31 13.36 9.65
CA THR A 15 -29.56 14.01 9.23
C THR A 15 -29.68 15.45 9.70
N ASN A 16 -29.27 15.73 10.94
CA ASN A 16 -29.34 17.05 11.56
C ASN A 16 -27.95 17.49 12.05
N LEU A 17 -27.40 18.52 11.41
CA LEU A 17 -26.10 19.12 11.76
C LEU A 17 -26.30 20.42 12.54
N THR A 18 -25.57 20.60 13.63
CA THR A 18 -25.45 21.90 14.31
C THR A 18 -24.72 22.91 13.42
N SER A 19 -24.81 24.20 13.72
CA SER A 19 -24.09 25.24 12.96
C SER A 19 -22.57 25.03 12.95
N GLN A 20 -22.01 24.54 14.06
CA GLN A 20 -20.58 24.21 14.15
C GLN A 20 -20.21 23.01 13.27
N GLU A 21 -21.05 21.97 13.26
CA GLU A 21 -20.85 20.78 12.44
C GLU A 21 -20.96 21.08 10.94
N LYS A 22 -21.90 21.95 10.53
CA LYS A 22 -21.99 22.42 9.13
C LYS A 22 -20.72 23.12 8.69
N LEU A 23 -20.18 24.01 9.53
CA LEU A 23 -18.93 24.72 9.24
C LEU A 23 -17.75 23.75 9.14
N LEU A 24 -17.66 22.77 10.04
CA LEU A 24 -16.63 21.74 9.98
C LEU A 24 -16.74 20.88 8.72
N LEU A 25 -17.94 20.43 8.38
CA LEU A 25 -18.18 19.64 7.16
C LEU A 25 -17.75 20.42 5.91
N LEU A 26 -18.09 21.70 5.80
CA LEU A 26 -17.66 22.55 4.70
C LEU A 26 -16.14 22.66 4.61
N LYS A 27 -15.46 22.90 5.75
CA LYS A 27 -13.98 22.96 5.80
C LYS A 27 -13.34 21.65 5.34
N LEU A 28 -13.84 20.51 5.80
CA LEU A 28 -13.35 19.19 5.40
C LEU A 28 -13.58 18.93 3.92
N ARG A 29 -14.78 19.27 3.41
CA ARG A 29 -15.13 19.14 1.99
C ARG A 29 -14.18 19.92 1.09
N THR A 30 -14.02 21.23 1.36
CA THR A 30 -13.12 22.09 0.58
C THR A 30 -11.68 21.59 0.60
N HIS A 31 -11.21 21.10 1.76
CA HIS A 31 -9.88 20.51 1.88
C HIS A 31 -9.72 19.25 1.01
N PHE A 32 -10.73 18.38 0.95
CA PHE A 32 -10.69 17.19 0.09
C PHE A 32 -10.79 17.51 -1.39
N GLU A 33 -11.69 18.41 -1.79
CA GLU A 33 -11.83 18.84 -3.19
C GLU A 33 -10.53 19.46 -3.72
N LYS A 34 -9.86 20.29 -2.91
CA LYS A 34 -8.55 20.86 -3.25
C LYS A 34 -7.46 19.80 -3.48
N ASN A 35 -7.59 18.63 -2.86
CA ASN A 35 -6.60 17.55 -2.90
C ASN A 35 -7.10 16.30 -3.64
N ILE A 36 -8.17 16.41 -4.43
CA ILE A 36 -8.89 15.26 -4.99
C ILE A 36 -8.01 14.36 -5.85
N ASN A 37 -7.10 14.94 -6.64
CA ASN A 37 -6.18 14.19 -7.50
C ASN A 37 -5.18 13.34 -6.68
N LEU A 38 -4.67 13.89 -5.57
CA LEU A 38 -3.80 13.15 -4.66
C LEU A 38 -4.58 12.02 -3.98
N LEU A 39 -5.79 12.31 -3.48
CA LEU A 39 -6.65 11.31 -2.86
C LEU A 39 -7.02 10.19 -3.84
N GLN A 40 -7.21 10.50 -5.13
CA GLN A 40 -7.47 9.51 -6.16
C GLN A 40 -6.26 8.61 -6.42
N LYS A 41 -5.04 9.19 -6.47
CA LYS A 41 -3.81 8.39 -6.53
C LYS A 41 -3.67 7.50 -5.28
N LEU A 42 -3.95 8.02 -4.09
CA LEU A 42 -3.90 7.24 -2.85
C LEU A 42 -4.86 6.06 -2.88
N TYR A 43 -6.09 6.25 -3.35
CA TYR A 43 -7.07 5.18 -3.50
C TYR A 43 -6.57 4.12 -4.50
N ASP A 44 -6.15 4.57 -5.69
CA ASP A 44 -5.70 3.71 -6.77
C ASP A 44 -4.47 2.88 -6.37
N TYR A 45 -3.52 3.48 -5.67
CA TYR A 45 -2.28 2.82 -5.25
C TYR A 45 -2.42 2.05 -3.93
N SER A 46 -3.37 2.40 -3.07
CA SER A 46 -3.78 1.51 -1.97
C SER A 46 -4.37 0.23 -2.52
N LEU A 47 -5.17 0.31 -3.60
CA LEU A 47 -5.72 -0.85 -4.30
C LEU A 47 -4.60 -1.71 -4.89
N VAL A 48 -3.60 -1.11 -5.55
CA VAL A 48 -2.44 -1.86 -6.04
C VAL A 48 -1.67 -2.52 -4.90
N ALA A 49 -1.35 -1.79 -3.83
CA ALA A 49 -0.66 -2.35 -2.67
C ALA A 49 -1.44 -3.52 -2.04
N TYR A 50 -2.77 -3.41 -1.96
CA TYR A 50 -3.64 -4.46 -1.46
C TYR A 50 -3.69 -5.69 -2.38
N CYS A 51 -4.01 -5.47 -3.66
CA CYS A 51 -4.20 -6.54 -4.63
C CYS A 51 -2.89 -7.26 -4.99
N ALA A 52 -1.78 -6.51 -5.05
CA ALA A 52 -0.46 -7.11 -5.23
C ALA A 52 -0.20 -8.12 -4.11
N ASN A 53 -0.30 -7.73 -2.83
CA ASN A 53 -0.10 -8.67 -1.71
C ASN A 53 -0.90 -9.98 -1.83
N ALA A 54 -2.17 -9.91 -2.25
CA ALA A 54 -3.02 -11.11 -2.44
C ALA A 54 -2.50 -12.03 -3.56
N TYR A 55 -2.17 -11.40 -4.68
CA TYR A 55 -1.85 -12.10 -5.90
C TYR A 55 -0.42 -12.66 -5.88
N LEU A 56 0.45 -12.00 -5.11
CA LEU A 56 1.86 -12.30 -4.95
C LEU A 56 2.16 -13.68 -4.33
N ASN A 57 1.12 -14.43 -3.94
CA ASN A 57 1.19 -15.79 -3.42
C ASN A 57 0.94 -16.88 -4.45
N GLN A 58 0.52 -16.53 -5.67
CA GLN A 58 0.06 -17.50 -6.66
C GLN A 58 0.97 -17.52 -7.88
N SER A 59 1.23 -18.71 -8.43
CA SER A 59 1.98 -18.83 -9.67
C SER A 59 1.19 -18.25 -10.86
N LEU A 60 1.85 -17.44 -11.68
CA LEU A 60 1.28 -16.80 -12.88
C LEU A 60 1.59 -17.59 -14.14
N LYS A 61 0.89 -18.70 -14.37
CA LYS A 61 1.05 -19.47 -15.62
C LYS A 61 -0.02 -19.18 -16.69
N LYS A 62 -0.90 -18.20 -16.45
CA LYS A 62 -2.10 -17.94 -17.27
C LYS A 62 -2.02 -16.59 -17.98
N GLU A 63 -2.59 -16.51 -19.18
CA GLU A 63 -2.62 -15.31 -20.02
C GLU A 63 -4.05 -14.78 -20.24
N GLY A 64 -4.16 -13.52 -20.65
CA GLY A 64 -5.41 -12.86 -21.06
C GLY A 64 -6.57 -13.04 -20.07
N LEU A 65 -7.74 -13.46 -20.58
CA LEU A 65 -8.95 -13.65 -19.76
C LEU A 65 -8.75 -14.67 -18.63
N GLN A 66 -7.92 -15.69 -18.82
CA GLN A 66 -7.64 -16.67 -17.78
C GLN A 66 -6.86 -16.06 -16.61
N LYS A 67 -5.97 -15.10 -16.91
CA LYS A 67 -5.27 -14.29 -15.91
C LYS A 67 -6.24 -13.42 -15.12
N HIS A 68 -7.18 -12.74 -15.79
CA HIS A 68 -8.22 -11.96 -15.09
C HIS A 68 -9.09 -12.83 -14.17
N LYS A 69 -9.53 -14.00 -14.65
CA LYS A 69 -10.30 -14.95 -13.82
C LYS A 69 -9.50 -15.43 -12.60
N ALA A 70 -8.20 -15.68 -12.78
CA ALA A 70 -7.31 -16.05 -11.67
C ALA A 70 -7.17 -14.91 -10.65
N ILE A 71 -6.95 -13.67 -11.11
CA ILE A 71 -6.85 -12.49 -10.24
C ILE A 71 -8.16 -12.28 -9.46
N ILE A 72 -9.31 -12.32 -10.13
CA ILE A 72 -10.60 -12.17 -9.47
C ILE A 72 -10.78 -13.26 -8.42
N LYS A 73 -10.55 -14.53 -8.79
CA LYS A 73 -10.65 -15.66 -7.85
C LYS A 73 -9.71 -15.48 -6.65
N ALA A 74 -8.47 -15.05 -6.85
CA ALA A 74 -7.52 -14.78 -5.79
C ALA A 74 -8.04 -13.71 -4.82
N LEU A 75 -8.57 -12.61 -5.35
CA LEU A 75 -9.02 -11.46 -4.55
C LEU A 75 -10.40 -11.64 -3.89
N THR A 76 -11.23 -12.53 -4.40
CA THR A 76 -12.59 -12.77 -3.88
C THR A 76 -12.72 -14.01 -3.02
N ASN A 77 -11.76 -14.92 -3.03
CA ASN A 77 -11.89 -16.19 -2.33
C ASN A 77 -11.63 -16.01 -0.81
N PRO A 78 -12.64 -16.26 0.05
CA PRO A 78 -12.52 -16.14 1.49
C PRO A 78 -11.81 -17.34 2.14
N PHE A 79 -11.53 -18.41 1.38
CA PHE A 79 -10.93 -19.67 1.81
C PHE A 79 -9.46 -19.85 1.42
N TYR A 80 -8.77 -18.81 0.94
CA TYR A 80 -7.30 -18.76 1.02
C TYR A 80 -6.82 -18.63 2.49
N LYS A 81 -7.46 -19.38 3.42
CA LYS A 81 -7.21 -19.43 4.87
C LYS A 81 -5.96 -20.21 5.24
N LYS A 82 -5.33 -20.94 4.30
CA LYS A 82 -3.96 -21.42 4.49
C LYS A 82 -2.93 -20.29 4.35
N GLU A 83 -3.34 -19.14 3.79
CA GLU A 83 -2.53 -17.93 3.68
C GLU A 83 -3.01 -16.90 4.73
N LYS A 84 -2.03 -16.33 5.44
CA LYS A 84 -2.20 -15.77 6.80
C LYS A 84 -2.68 -14.32 6.84
N ILE A 85 -3.24 -13.77 5.76
CA ILE A 85 -3.95 -12.48 5.75
C ILE A 85 -5.30 -12.74 5.07
N PRO A 86 -6.45 -12.34 5.64
CA PRO A 86 -7.71 -12.37 4.92
C PRO A 86 -7.67 -11.35 3.78
N VAL A 87 -7.21 -11.80 2.61
CA VAL A 87 -7.24 -11.04 1.35
C VAL A 87 -8.51 -11.39 0.58
N GLY A 88 -9.66 -11.32 1.26
CA GLY A 88 -10.89 -11.87 0.69
C GLY A 88 -12.12 -11.67 1.56
N GLY A 89 -13.22 -11.33 0.89
CA GLY A 89 -14.59 -11.30 1.36
C GLY A 89 -15.49 -11.01 0.16
N LEU A 90 -16.77 -11.37 0.19
CA LEU A 90 -17.70 -11.08 -0.93
C LEU A 90 -17.73 -9.58 -1.31
N ASN A 91 -17.46 -8.70 -0.34
CA ASN A 91 -17.31 -7.25 -0.53
C ASN A 91 -16.07 -6.83 -1.35
N ASN A 92 -15.12 -7.74 -1.61
CA ASN A 92 -13.91 -7.46 -2.41
C ASN A 92 -14.11 -7.65 -3.91
N ALA A 93 -15.23 -8.23 -4.37
CA ALA A 93 -15.46 -8.47 -5.81
C ALA A 93 -15.36 -7.19 -6.63
N PHE A 94 -15.91 -6.08 -6.11
CA PHE A 94 -15.78 -4.77 -6.74
C PHE A 94 -14.31 -4.30 -6.83
N LEU A 95 -13.51 -4.50 -5.77
CA LEU A 95 -12.09 -4.14 -5.77
C LEU A 95 -11.31 -4.96 -6.79
N ALA A 96 -11.58 -6.27 -6.86
CA ALA A 96 -10.98 -7.17 -7.82
C ALA A 96 -11.31 -6.78 -9.27
N LEU A 97 -12.59 -6.51 -9.55
CA LEU A 97 -13.05 -6.03 -10.85
C LEU A 97 -12.41 -4.69 -11.22
N LYS A 98 -12.34 -3.76 -10.27
CA LYS A 98 -11.68 -2.47 -10.48
C LYS A 98 -10.19 -2.63 -10.74
N PHE A 99 -9.54 -3.58 -10.08
CA PHE A 99 -8.12 -3.86 -10.30
C PHE A 99 -7.89 -4.40 -11.71
N VAL A 100 -8.54 -5.50 -12.11
CA VAL A 100 -8.34 -6.10 -13.44
C VAL A 100 -8.77 -5.21 -14.59
N LYS A 101 -9.71 -4.28 -14.36
CA LYS A 101 -10.11 -3.28 -15.37
C LYS A 101 -9.01 -2.25 -15.64
N ASN A 102 -8.27 -1.84 -14.60
CA ASN A 102 -7.35 -0.70 -14.66
C ASN A 102 -5.88 -1.08 -14.67
N TYR A 103 -5.55 -2.32 -14.30
CA TYR A 103 -4.17 -2.78 -14.16
C TYR A 103 -3.95 -4.12 -14.84
N GLU A 104 -2.80 -4.24 -15.48
CA GLU A 104 -2.31 -5.49 -16.03
C GLU A 104 -1.07 -5.93 -15.26
N ILE A 105 -1.09 -7.10 -14.64
CA ILE A 105 0.14 -7.69 -14.08
C ILE A 105 0.93 -8.22 -15.27
N LEU A 106 2.17 -7.77 -15.48
CA LEU A 106 3.02 -8.23 -16.57
C LEU A 106 3.88 -9.41 -16.14
N GLU A 107 4.52 -9.30 -14.98
CA GLU A 107 5.45 -10.30 -14.46
C GLU A 107 5.38 -10.36 -12.93
N HIS A 108 5.73 -11.51 -12.36
CA HIS A 108 5.61 -11.74 -10.93
C HIS A 108 6.62 -12.78 -10.39
N ILE A 109 7.16 -12.49 -9.21
CA ILE A 109 7.95 -13.42 -8.41
C ILE A 109 7.31 -13.66 -7.03
N ASN A 110 7.20 -14.92 -6.63
CA ASN A 110 6.71 -15.34 -5.31
C ASN A 110 7.68 -16.28 -4.58
N GLU A 111 7.28 -16.70 -3.38
CA GLU A 111 8.05 -17.58 -2.49
C GLU A 111 8.45 -18.94 -3.07
N THR A 112 7.74 -19.41 -4.10
CA THR A 112 8.10 -20.68 -4.79
C THR A 112 9.23 -20.51 -5.79
N HIS A 113 9.60 -19.28 -6.14
CA HIS A 113 10.68 -19.01 -7.07
C HIS A 113 12.05 -19.26 -6.40
N PRO A 114 13.01 -19.97 -7.03
CA PRO A 114 14.32 -20.25 -6.42
C PRO A 114 15.11 -19.01 -6.00
N GLN A 115 14.89 -17.89 -6.70
CA GLN A 115 15.51 -16.60 -6.41
C GLN A 115 14.68 -15.72 -5.47
N SER A 116 13.55 -16.19 -4.95
CA SER A 116 12.82 -15.54 -3.86
C SER A 116 13.43 -15.93 -2.52
N LYS A 117 14.41 -15.16 -2.06
CA LYS A 117 15.03 -15.36 -0.75
C LYS A 117 14.21 -14.68 0.33
N MET A 118 14.06 -15.36 1.47
CA MET A 118 13.37 -14.84 2.66
C MET A 118 11.92 -14.41 2.40
N GLY A 119 11.19 -15.13 1.55
CA GLY A 119 9.78 -14.84 1.25
C GLY A 119 9.57 -13.56 0.43
N PHE A 120 10.55 -13.18 -0.39
CA PHE A 120 10.43 -12.03 -1.29
C PHE A 120 9.32 -12.23 -2.32
N ARG A 121 8.42 -11.25 -2.45
CA ARG A 121 7.39 -11.28 -3.48
C ARG A 121 7.24 -9.91 -4.12
N ALA A 122 7.14 -9.86 -5.45
CA ALA A 122 6.98 -8.63 -6.20
C ALA A 122 6.21 -8.83 -7.52
N SER A 123 5.54 -7.78 -7.97
CA SER A 123 4.77 -7.75 -9.22
C SER A 123 5.16 -6.54 -10.03
N PHE A 124 5.40 -6.77 -11.31
CA PHE A 124 5.51 -5.73 -12.32
C PHE A 124 4.15 -5.53 -12.97
N ILE A 125 3.62 -4.31 -12.92
CA ILE A 125 2.24 -3.99 -13.26
C ILE A 125 2.22 -2.80 -14.20
N TYR A 126 1.32 -2.81 -15.19
CA TYR A 126 1.03 -1.67 -16.04
C TYR A 126 -0.26 -0.98 -15.59
N ASP A 127 -0.21 0.34 -15.37
CA ASP A 127 -1.38 1.19 -15.09
C ASP A 127 -2.00 1.65 -16.43
N ASN A 128 -3.14 1.05 -16.80
CA ASN A 128 -3.82 1.33 -18.06
C ASN A 128 -4.33 2.77 -18.15
N LYS A 129 -4.64 3.40 -17.01
CA LYS A 129 -5.20 4.74 -16.94
C LYS A 129 -4.11 5.80 -17.06
N ARG A 130 -2.99 5.61 -16.35
CA ARG A 130 -1.89 6.60 -16.29
C ARG A 130 -0.76 6.31 -17.25
N LYS A 131 -0.76 5.15 -17.91
CA LYS A 131 0.27 4.72 -18.87
C LYS A 131 1.67 4.71 -18.27
N ASN A 132 1.80 4.21 -17.03
CA ASN A 132 3.07 4.05 -16.32
C ASN A 132 3.24 2.61 -15.84
N TYR A 133 4.50 2.21 -15.65
CA TYR A 133 4.85 0.96 -15.02
C TYR A 133 4.94 1.11 -13.49
N ILE A 134 4.46 0.09 -12.79
CA ILE A 134 4.47 -0.02 -11.34
C ILE A 134 5.27 -1.26 -10.95
N LEU A 135 6.20 -1.09 -10.01
CA LEU A 135 6.83 -2.20 -9.31
C LEU A 135 6.30 -2.24 -7.88
N ALA A 136 5.51 -3.28 -7.57
CA ALA A 136 4.85 -3.45 -6.29
C ALA A 136 5.50 -4.56 -5.47
N PHE A 137 5.89 -4.26 -4.24
CA PHE A 137 6.52 -5.20 -3.30
C PHE A 137 5.56 -5.64 -2.20
N ALA A 138 5.54 -6.95 -1.91
CA ALA A 138 4.72 -7.47 -0.83
C ALA A 138 5.24 -7.06 0.56
N GLY A 139 4.32 -6.88 1.49
CA GLY A 139 4.63 -6.89 2.93
C GLY A 139 4.89 -8.29 3.45
N SER A 140 5.14 -8.42 4.74
CA SER A 140 5.10 -9.72 5.43
C SER A 140 3.65 -10.13 5.67
N ASP A 141 3.35 -11.44 5.63
CA ASP A 141 2.01 -11.94 5.94
C ASP A 141 1.73 -11.90 7.45
N LEU A 142 1.25 -10.75 7.94
CA LEU A 142 0.92 -10.53 9.36
C LEU A 142 -0.51 -11.01 9.63
N ASN A 143 -0.67 -12.11 10.37
CA ASN A 143 -1.95 -12.61 10.84
C ASN A 143 -2.58 -11.68 11.88
N PRO A 144 -3.83 -11.21 11.71
CA PRO A 144 -4.54 -10.49 12.76
C PRO A 144 -5.28 -11.37 13.78
N LEU A 145 -5.28 -12.70 13.63
CA LEU A 145 -6.00 -13.63 14.52
C LEU A 145 -5.08 -14.49 15.41
N CYS A 146 -3.78 -14.60 15.10
CA CYS A 146 -2.73 -15.06 16.03
C CYS A 146 -1.80 -13.89 16.31
N PHE A 147 -2.25 -12.95 17.14
CA PHE A 147 -1.42 -11.85 17.59
C PHE A 147 -0.63 -12.25 18.83
N ASP A 148 0.53 -12.89 18.63
CA ASP A 148 1.65 -12.70 19.55
C ASP A 148 2.48 -11.52 19.03
N PHE A 149 2.05 -10.31 19.38
CA PHE A 149 2.69 -9.05 18.98
C PHE A 149 4.17 -8.99 19.35
N LYS A 150 4.59 -9.76 20.37
CA LYS A 150 5.96 -9.80 20.87
C LYS A 150 6.90 -10.45 19.85
N ASP A 151 6.49 -11.56 19.23
CA ASP A 151 7.30 -12.30 18.26
C ASP A 151 7.41 -11.54 16.93
N LEU A 152 6.32 -10.90 16.51
CA LEU A 152 6.30 -9.99 15.36
C LEU A 152 7.24 -8.80 15.55
N TYR A 153 7.18 -8.20 16.75
CA TYR A 153 7.98 -7.06 17.15
C TYR A 153 9.46 -7.42 17.13
N SER A 154 9.84 -8.57 17.70
CA SER A 154 11.21 -9.05 17.67
C SER A 154 11.67 -9.46 16.28
N ASP A 155 10.88 -10.21 15.51
CA ASP A 155 11.28 -10.66 14.17
C ASP A 155 11.46 -9.50 13.20
N PHE A 156 10.54 -8.54 13.25
CA PHE A 156 10.62 -7.34 12.42
C PHE A 156 11.73 -6.39 12.88
N LEU A 157 11.97 -6.23 14.19
CA LEU A 157 13.14 -5.50 14.70
C LEU A 157 14.45 -6.18 14.41
N ILE A 158 14.53 -7.50 14.49
CA ILE A 158 15.72 -8.29 14.15
C ILE A 158 15.96 -8.18 12.63
N LEU A 159 14.91 -8.23 11.81
CA LEU A 159 14.95 -8.06 10.35
C LEU A 159 15.23 -6.61 9.92
N LEU A 160 14.95 -5.61 10.75
CA LEU A 160 15.31 -4.23 10.47
C LEU A 160 16.67 -3.83 11.04
N ASN A 161 17.05 -4.37 12.20
CA ASN A 161 18.41 -4.28 12.74
C ASN A 161 19.40 -5.03 11.85
N LYS A 162 18.95 -6.07 11.12
CA LYS A 162 19.71 -6.75 10.07
C LYS A 162 19.07 -6.46 8.72
N THR A 163 19.59 -5.49 7.98
CA THR A 163 19.20 -5.22 6.57
C THR A 163 18.81 -6.53 5.84
N PRO A 164 17.59 -6.67 5.30
CA PRO A 164 17.08 -7.94 4.77
C PRO A 164 17.76 -8.29 3.44
N LYS A 165 19.06 -8.63 3.50
CA LYS A 165 19.95 -8.79 2.35
C LYS A 165 19.40 -9.78 1.32
N GLY A 166 18.77 -10.87 1.78
CA GLY A 166 18.13 -11.85 0.90
C GLY A 166 16.99 -11.23 0.06
N GLN A 167 16.08 -10.49 0.69
CA GLN A 167 15.00 -9.83 -0.04
C GLN A 167 15.52 -8.72 -0.97
N ILE A 168 16.55 -7.97 -0.57
CA ILE A 168 17.18 -6.94 -1.41
C ILE A 168 17.86 -7.58 -2.63
N GLN A 169 18.57 -8.70 -2.45
CA GLN A 169 19.16 -9.45 -3.57
C GLN A 169 18.08 -9.96 -4.53
N SER A 170 16.98 -10.50 -3.99
CA SER A 170 15.86 -11.00 -4.79
C SER A 170 15.17 -9.87 -5.56
N MET A 171 15.04 -8.70 -4.94
CA MET A 171 14.54 -7.47 -5.55
C MET A 171 15.41 -7.00 -6.72
N GLN A 172 16.73 -6.93 -6.52
CA GLN A 172 17.68 -6.56 -7.57
C GLN A 172 17.66 -7.57 -8.72
N TYR A 173 17.67 -8.87 -8.39
CA TYR A 173 17.55 -9.95 -9.38
C TYR A 173 16.29 -9.79 -10.22
N PHE A 174 15.14 -9.66 -9.56
CA PHE A 174 13.85 -9.54 -10.25
C PHE A 174 13.83 -8.33 -11.18
N TYR A 175 14.26 -7.15 -10.70
CA TYR A 175 14.32 -5.97 -11.55
C TYR A 175 15.27 -6.11 -12.74
N ASN A 176 16.43 -6.75 -12.56
CA ASN A 176 17.34 -7.02 -13.67
C ASN A 176 16.71 -7.96 -14.72
N GLN A 177 15.95 -8.97 -14.30
CA GLN A 177 15.18 -9.82 -15.23
C GLN A 177 14.12 -9.01 -15.99
N LEU A 178 13.43 -8.10 -15.31
CA LEU A 178 12.45 -7.22 -15.96
C LEU A 178 13.10 -6.35 -17.04
N LYS A 179 14.26 -5.76 -16.78
CA LYS A 179 15.00 -4.95 -17.77
C LYS A 179 15.44 -5.75 -19.00
N GLN A 180 15.68 -7.06 -18.85
CA GLN A 180 16.03 -7.93 -19.98
C GLN A 180 14.80 -8.29 -20.82
N LYS A 181 13.64 -8.42 -20.18
CA LYS A 181 12.40 -8.89 -20.82
C LYS A 181 11.52 -7.76 -21.37
N TYR A 182 11.58 -6.58 -20.78
CA TYR A 182 10.69 -5.46 -21.10
C TYR A 182 11.49 -4.20 -21.42
N THR A 183 11.06 -3.49 -22.47
CA THR A 183 11.53 -2.12 -22.74
C THR A 183 10.82 -1.16 -21.78
N ILE A 184 11.48 -0.84 -20.67
CA ILE A 184 10.97 0.11 -19.67
C ILE A 184 11.41 1.51 -20.10
N ASP A 185 10.57 2.19 -20.88
CA ASP A 185 10.82 3.53 -21.46
C ASP A 185 10.53 4.69 -20.49
N LYS A 186 9.96 4.39 -19.32
CA LYS A 186 9.51 5.37 -18.33
C LYS A 186 10.02 5.03 -16.94
N LYS A 187 10.28 6.08 -16.16
CA LYS A 187 10.53 5.96 -14.73
C LYS A 187 9.34 5.29 -14.02
N LEU A 188 9.67 4.37 -13.13
CA LEU A 188 8.75 3.49 -12.42
C LEU A 188 8.04 4.21 -11.26
N ILE A 189 6.80 3.78 -11.00
CA ILE A 189 6.12 4.02 -9.73
C ILE A 189 6.42 2.83 -8.83
N ILE A 190 6.94 3.08 -7.63
CA ILE A 190 7.29 2.03 -6.68
C ILE A 190 6.30 2.01 -5.53
N ILE A 191 5.72 0.85 -5.23
CA ILE A 191 4.64 0.74 -4.25
C ILE A 191 4.95 -0.39 -3.27
N GLY A 192 4.65 -0.19 -1.99
CA GLY A 192 4.72 -1.28 -1.02
C GLY A 192 4.06 -0.94 0.32
N HIS A 193 3.65 -1.98 1.04
CA HIS A 193 3.07 -1.90 2.37
C HIS A 193 3.96 -2.59 3.41
N SER A 194 4.10 -2.01 4.61
CA SER A 194 4.90 -2.56 5.70
C SER A 194 6.34 -2.88 5.22
N LEU A 195 6.80 -4.13 5.31
CA LEU A 195 8.11 -4.55 4.76
C LEU A 195 8.26 -4.28 3.26
N GLY A 196 7.18 -4.42 2.47
CA GLY A 196 7.19 -4.05 1.05
C GLY A 196 7.42 -2.56 0.84
N GLY A 197 6.93 -1.73 1.77
CA GLY A 197 7.20 -0.29 1.76
C GLY A 197 8.64 0.05 2.14
N TYR A 198 9.29 -0.76 2.97
CA TYR A 198 10.74 -0.66 3.20
C TYR A 198 11.53 -1.02 1.94
N LEU A 199 11.17 -2.12 1.26
CA LEU A 199 11.78 -2.51 -0.01
C LEU A 199 11.54 -1.47 -1.11
N ALA A 200 10.36 -0.86 -1.18
CA ALA A 200 10.05 0.21 -2.12
C ALA A 200 11.01 1.41 -1.96
N GLN A 201 11.25 1.84 -0.73
CA GLN A 201 12.20 2.91 -0.44
C GLN A 201 13.64 2.49 -0.76
N THR A 202 14.01 1.25 -0.41
CA THR A 202 15.34 0.69 -0.67
C THR A 202 15.61 0.59 -2.17
N PHE A 203 14.63 0.16 -2.95
CA PHE A 203 14.67 0.14 -4.41
C PHE A 203 14.95 1.53 -4.97
N ALA A 204 14.20 2.54 -4.51
CA ALA A 204 14.36 3.90 -5.00
C ALA A 204 15.73 4.50 -4.64
N ARG A 205 16.34 4.07 -3.53
CA ARG A 205 17.73 4.43 -3.19
C ARG A 205 18.76 3.68 -4.04
N THR A 206 18.47 2.44 -4.39
CA THR A 206 19.36 1.61 -5.22
C THR A 206 19.34 2.06 -6.69
N PHE A 207 18.18 2.50 -7.19
CA PHE A 207 17.94 2.86 -8.59
C PHE A 207 17.26 4.23 -8.72
N PRO A 208 17.87 5.33 -8.23
CA PRO A 208 17.20 6.64 -8.12
C PRO A 208 16.80 7.24 -9.48
N ASN A 209 17.54 6.92 -10.54
CA ASN A 209 17.25 7.41 -11.90
C ASN A 209 16.06 6.68 -12.55
N GLU A 210 15.73 5.50 -12.05
CA GLU A 210 14.66 4.64 -12.58
C GLU A 210 13.31 4.96 -11.94
N VAL A 211 13.27 5.79 -10.89
CA VAL A 211 12.08 6.00 -10.07
C VAL A 211 11.48 7.39 -10.30
N LYS A 212 10.15 7.42 -10.42
CA LYS A 212 9.35 8.64 -10.53
C LYS A 212 8.71 9.02 -9.20
N GLU A 213 7.98 8.07 -8.61
CA GLU A 213 7.24 8.26 -7.36
C GLU A 213 7.32 6.97 -6.52
N VAL A 214 7.36 7.12 -5.20
CA VAL A 214 7.31 6.02 -4.23
C VAL A 214 6.09 6.19 -3.34
N TYR A 215 5.32 5.11 -3.14
CA TYR A 215 4.16 5.05 -2.25
C TYR A 215 4.37 3.96 -1.20
N ALA A 216 4.85 4.37 -0.02
CA ALA A 216 5.14 3.49 1.10
C ALA A 216 4.02 3.56 2.15
N PHE A 217 3.21 2.51 2.22
CA PHE A 217 2.06 2.40 3.12
C PHE A 217 2.45 1.75 4.44
N GLN A 218 2.18 2.42 5.57
CA GLN A 218 2.47 1.93 6.93
C GLN A 218 3.91 1.35 7.08
N ALA A 219 4.86 1.95 6.36
CA ALA A 219 6.23 1.43 6.25
C ALA A 219 7.17 2.03 7.32
N PRO A 220 8.21 1.28 7.73
CA PRO A 220 9.33 1.85 8.47
C PRO A 220 10.14 2.83 7.60
N GLY A 221 10.93 3.66 8.27
CA GLY A 221 11.97 4.47 7.62
C GLY A 221 13.21 3.65 7.26
N LEU A 222 14.19 4.31 6.64
CA LEU A 222 15.48 3.73 6.30
C LEU A 222 16.57 4.24 7.26
N ASN A 223 17.44 3.33 7.71
CA ASN A 223 18.61 3.68 8.51
C ASN A 223 19.77 4.15 7.61
N GLN A 224 19.55 5.19 6.80
CA GLN A 224 20.52 5.69 5.83
C GLN A 224 20.48 7.21 5.73
N ASN A 225 21.61 7.82 5.35
CA ASN A 225 21.67 9.24 5.04
C ASN A 225 20.90 9.52 3.75
N PHE A 226 19.99 10.49 3.80
CA PHE A 226 19.24 10.88 2.63
C PHE A 226 20.10 11.73 1.71
N GLN A 227 20.43 11.16 0.56
CA GLN A 227 20.97 11.93 -0.55
C GLN A 227 19.81 12.57 -1.32
N ASN A 228 20.08 13.73 -1.93
CA ASN A 228 19.15 14.37 -2.83
C ASN A 228 18.81 13.43 -3.99
N HIS A 229 17.52 13.36 -4.32
CA HIS A 229 17.00 12.55 -5.40
C HIS A 229 15.89 13.31 -6.13
N SER A 230 15.64 12.95 -7.38
CA SER A 230 14.64 13.63 -8.22
C SER A 230 13.22 13.10 -8.07
N TYR A 231 13.03 11.98 -7.36
CA TYR A 231 11.74 11.31 -7.27
C TYR A 231 10.94 11.81 -6.06
N ILE A 232 9.62 11.63 -6.09
CA ILE A 232 8.77 12.02 -4.96
C ILE A 232 8.49 10.80 -4.10
N ASN A 233 8.81 10.86 -2.81
CA ASN A 233 8.47 9.79 -1.87
C ASN A 233 7.27 10.18 -1.01
N PHE A 234 6.28 9.30 -0.93
CA PHE A 234 5.10 9.44 -0.08
C PHE A 234 5.07 8.36 0.99
N HIS A 235 4.95 8.80 2.24
CA HIS A 235 4.72 7.93 3.39
C HIS A 235 3.26 8.03 3.81
N ILE A 236 2.50 6.95 3.65
CA ILE A 236 1.05 6.94 3.88
C ILE A 236 0.75 6.16 5.14
N ASN A 237 0.19 6.83 6.14
CA ASN A 237 -0.14 6.25 7.42
C ASN A 237 -1.64 6.43 7.72
N THR A 238 -2.18 5.56 8.57
CA THR A 238 -3.56 5.67 9.06
C THR A 238 -3.58 5.92 10.56
N THR A 239 -4.60 6.63 11.03
CA THR A 239 -4.90 6.84 12.45
C THR A 239 -6.39 6.58 12.71
N HIS A 240 -6.74 6.25 13.95
CA HIS A 240 -8.11 6.11 14.43
C HIS A 240 -8.48 7.13 15.51
N ASN A 241 -7.54 8.02 15.87
CA ASN A 241 -7.73 9.02 16.91
C ASN A 241 -7.15 10.38 16.47
N LEU A 242 -7.82 11.45 16.88
CA LEU A 242 -7.48 12.85 16.63
C LEU A 242 -6.64 13.48 17.76
N ASN A 243 -6.56 12.85 18.93
CA ASN A 243 -5.77 13.35 20.05
C ASN A 243 -4.31 12.89 19.95
N PHE A 244 -3.45 13.76 19.41
CA PHE A 244 -2.02 13.51 19.25
C PHE A 244 -1.22 13.54 20.57
N LYS A 245 -1.78 14.06 21.68
CA LYS A 245 -1.06 14.25 22.95
C LYS A 245 -1.19 13.07 23.94
N THR A 246 -2.31 12.36 23.98
CA THR A 246 -2.55 11.23 24.92
C THR A 246 -2.21 9.85 24.33
N TYR A 247 -1.39 9.86 23.29
CA TYR A 247 -1.29 8.78 22.33
C TYR A 247 -0.32 7.68 22.81
N LYS A 248 -0.79 6.76 23.68
CA LYS A 248 -0.01 5.54 24.04
C LYS A 248 0.30 4.64 22.82
N TRP A 249 -0.56 4.64 21.80
CA TRP A 249 -0.40 3.82 20.58
C TRP A 249 0.44 4.46 19.45
N TRP A 250 0.93 5.70 19.60
CA TRP A 250 1.83 6.32 18.60
C TRP A 250 3.15 5.58 18.72
N ASN A 251 3.39 4.99 19.90
CA ASN A 251 4.44 4.07 20.23
C ASN A 251 4.18 2.62 19.75
N PHE A 252 2.99 2.27 19.25
CA PHE A 252 2.70 0.95 18.65
C PHE A 252 2.73 0.95 17.12
N ASN A 253 2.62 2.12 16.46
CA ASN A 253 3.19 2.34 15.13
C ASN A 253 4.73 2.43 15.19
N PHE A 254 5.36 1.67 16.09
CA PHE A 254 6.80 1.76 16.36
C PHE A 254 7.60 1.46 15.09
N VAL A 255 7.15 0.48 14.28
CA VAL A 255 7.66 0.18 12.94
C VAL A 255 7.75 1.44 12.09
N GLN A 256 6.70 2.25 12.05
CA GLN A 256 6.66 3.49 11.28
C GLN A 256 7.55 4.60 11.89
N LYS A 257 7.95 4.49 13.15
CA LYS A 257 8.91 5.39 13.80
C LYS A 257 10.35 4.91 13.69
N LEU A 258 10.56 3.66 13.24
CA LEU A 258 11.90 3.14 13.06
C LEU A 258 12.59 3.89 11.94
N TYR A 259 13.71 4.49 12.31
CA TYR A 259 14.59 5.27 11.44
C TYR A 259 13.91 6.48 10.81
N LYS A 260 14.73 7.32 10.18
CA LYS A 260 14.21 8.52 9.54
C LYS A 260 13.43 8.14 8.28
N LYS A 261 12.46 8.97 7.95
CA LYS A 261 11.70 8.92 6.70
C LYS A 261 12.05 10.14 5.87
N ASP A 262 12.09 9.97 4.57
CA ASP A 262 12.35 11.04 3.62
C ASP A 262 11.19 11.09 2.64
N GLY A 263 10.59 12.27 2.49
CA GLY A 263 9.44 12.49 1.64
C GLY A 263 8.24 13.08 2.35
N LYS A 264 7.12 13.14 1.62
CA LYS A 264 5.88 13.74 2.06
C LYS A 264 5.08 12.74 2.89
N GLU A 265 4.84 13.07 4.15
CA GLU A 265 3.95 12.28 4.99
C GLU A 265 2.48 12.62 4.73
N ILE A 266 1.65 11.59 4.60
CA ILE A 266 0.20 11.66 4.47
C ILE A 266 -0.41 10.82 5.57
N LEU A 267 -1.27 11.44 6.38
CA LEU A 267 -1.97 10.80 7.48
C LEU A 267 -3.47 10.79 7.22
N LEU A 268 -4.07 9.60 7.17
CA LEU A 268 -5.49 9.38 6.97
C LEU A 268 -6.15 8.99 8.29
N HIS A 269 -7.05 9.81 8.83
CA HIS A 269 -7.88 9.39 9.95
C HIS A 269 -9.05 8.56 9.44
N THR A 270 -8.98 7.25 9.67
CA THR A 270 -9.95 6.27 9.20
C THR A 270 -10.95 5.86 10.27
N GLY A 271 -10.72 6.25 11.53
CA GLY A 271 -11.54 5.84 12.68
C GLY A 271 -11.44 4.34 12.99
N SER A 272 -10.52 3.61 12.35
CA SER A 272 -10.38 2.16 12.51
C SER A 272 -9.05 1.80 13.14
N ILE A 273 -9.10 0.98 14.18
CA ILE A 273 -7.91 0.39 14.82
C ILE A 273 -7.11 -0.50 13.87
N LYS A 274 -7.67 -0.89 12.71
CA LYS A 274 -6.97 -1.65 11.67
C LYS A 274 -6.17 -0.70 10.78
N HIS A 275 -4.84 -0.83 10.82
CA HIS A 275 -3.89 0.02 10.09
C HIS A 275 -3.35 -0.69 8.84
N HIS A 276 -4.24 -1.08 7.93
CA HIS A 276 -3.90 -1.78 6.68
C HIS A 276 -4.36 -0.96 5.45
N PRO A 277 -3.68 -1.01 4.29
CA PRO A 277 -4.07 -0.26 3.08
C PRO A 277 -5.51 -0.53 2.63
N SER A 278 -6.04 -1.73 2.90
CA SER A 278 -7.43 -2.05 2.58
C SER A 278 -8.43 -1.10 3.25
N VAL A 279 -8.16 -0.67 4.48
CA VAL A 279 -9.02 0.28 5.21
C VAL A 279 -9.01 1.64 4.52
N CYS A 280 -7.85 2.06 3.98
CA CYS A 280 -7.74 3.28 3.19
C CYS A 280 -8.64 3.21 1.96
N ILE A 281 -8.63 2.09 1.23
CA ILE A 281 -9.44 1.90 0.02
C ILE A 281 -10.92 2.12 0.34
N TYR A 282 -11.45 1.45 1.37
CA TYR A 282 -12.87 1.56 1.71
C TYR A 282 -13.26 2.97 2.15
N LYS A 283 -12.47 3.61 3.00
CA LYS A 283 -12.76 4.99 3.45
C LYS A 283 -12.67 6.01 2.31
N LEU A 284 -11.68 5.87 1.44
CA LEU A 284 -11.55 6.72 0.27
C LEU A 284 -12.66 6.43 -0.77
N HIS A 285 -13.13 5.18 -0.88
CA HIS A 285 -14.28 4.84 -1.73
C HIS A 285 -15.54 5.58 -1.29
N GLU A 286 -15.84 5.53 0.01
CA GLU A 286 -16.99 6.23 0.59
C GLU A 286 -16.86 7.75 0.46
N LEU A 287 -15.66 8.30 0.67
CA LEU A 287 -15.37 9.71 0.38
C LEU A 287 -15.76 10.08 -1.06
N PHE A 288 -15.32 9.31 -2.06
CA PHE A 288 -15.60 9.64 -3.46
C PHE A 288 -17.07 9.52 -3.82
N LYS A 289 -17.80 8.56 -3.24
CA LYS A 289 -19.27 8.49 -3.40
C LYS A 289 -19.96 9.73 -2.85
N ILE A 290 -19.51 10.25 -1.71
CA ILE A 290 -20.11 11.44 -1.11
C ILE A 290 -19.79 12.70 -1.92
N LEU A 291 -18.56 12.82 -2.44
CA LEU A 291 -18.14 13.99 -3.22
C LEU A 291 -18.71 13.97 -4.64
N ASN A 292 -18.92 12.78 -5.23
CA ASN A 292 -19.50 12.57 -6.56
C ASN A 292 -20.67 11.58 -6.44
N PRO A 293 -21.84 12.02 -5.94
CA PRO A 293 -23.01 11.18 -5.71
C PRO A 293 -23.59 10.57 -6.98
#